data_AF-A0A239P3B4-F1
#
_entry.id   AF-A0A239P3B4-F1
#
_cell.length_a   1.000
_cell.length_b   1.000
_cell.length_c   1.000
_cell.angle_alpha   90.00
_cell.angle_beta   90.00
_cell.angle_gamma   90.00
#
_symmetry.space_group_name_H-M   'P 1'
#
loop_
_entity.id
_entity.type
_entity.pdbx_description
1 polymer ?
#
loop_
_entity_poly.entity_id
_entity_poly.type
_entity_poly.pdbx_seq_one_letter_code
_entity_poly.pdbx_strand_id
1 'polypeptide(L)'
;MEIGILVYSGLFLAEDAGLLRILAKRARAGVRVRIILGDPDSSHVAARGIEEGIGDDVMAARVRNALTLYRPLRNVEGIEIRLHRTVLYNSIYRADDDLMVNLHAYGTRAPEAPVIYMTRTEDGSAATTYLDSFERVWTSANPSTCAL
;
A
#
# COMPACT_ATOMS: atom_id res chain seq x y z
N MET A 1 1.83 -7.63 16.73
CA MET A 1 0.86 -6.72 16.12
C MET A 1 1.45 -6.12 14.85
N GLU A 2 0.63 -5.87 13.85
CA GLU A 2 1.08 -5.39 12.54
C GLU A 2 0.10 -4.41 11.89
N ILE A 3 0.64 -3.43 11.18
CA ILE A 3 -0.09 -2.61 10.21
C ILE A 3 0.52 -2.85 8.82
N GLY A 4 -0.33 -3.14 7.83
CA GLY A 4 0.07 -3.39 6.45
C GLY A 4 -0.67 -2.48 5.47
N ILE A 5 0.02 -1.93 4.49
CA ILE A 5 -0.56 -1.11 3.41
C ILE A 5 0.02 -1.63 2.09
N LEU A 6 -0.85 -2.06 1.18
CA LEU A 6 -0.49 -2.46 -0.19
C LEU A 6 -1.35 -1.67 -1.17
N VAL A 7 -0.71 -0.84 -1.99
CA VAL A 7 -1.37 0.11 -2.90
C VAL A 7 -0.47 0.38 -4.10
N TYR A 8 -1.03 0.92 -5.19
CA TYR A 8 -0.22 1.52 -6.25
C TYR A 8 0.47 2.80 -5.76
N SER A 9 -0.27 3.88 -5.50
CA SER A 9 0.32 5.13 -4.97
C SER A 9 -0.02 5.38 -3.50
N GLY A 10 -1.26 5.12 -3.09
CA GLY A 10 -1.73 5.45 -1.74
C GLY A 10 -1.51 6.92 -1.35
N LEU A 11 -1.48 7.83 -2.33
CA LEU A 11 -1.07 9.22 -2.10
C LEU A 11 -1.93 9.90 -1.03
N PHE A 12 -3.24 9.64 -1.03
CA PHE A 12 -4.17 10.19 -0.04
C PHE A 12 -3.81 9.80 1.41
N LEU A 13 -3.20 8.62 1.62
CA LEU A 13 -2.70 8.20 2.93
C LEU A 13 -1.42 8.94 3.30
N ALA A 14 -0.55 9.17 2.31
CA ALA A 14 0.70 9.89 2.51
C ALA A 14 0.48 11.38 2.81
N GLU A 15 -0.61 11.96 2.30
CA GLU A 15 -1.02 13.35 2.54
C GLU A 15 -1.64 13.56 3.93
N ASP A 16 -2.12 12.51 4.59
CA ASP A 16 -2.69 12.59 5.93
C ASP A 16 -1.59 12.57 7.02
N ALA A 17 -1.20 13.77 7.46
CA ALA A 17 -0.24 13.95 8.54
C ALA A 17 -0.66 13.29 9.88
N GLY A 18 -1.96 13.12 10.12
CA GLY A 18 -2.51 12.40 11.25
C GLY A 18 -2.20 10.91 11.16
N LEU A 19 -2.45 10.30 10.00
CA LEU A 19 -2.11 8.90 9.75
C LEU A 19 -0.60 8.65 9.89
N LEU A 20 0.25 9.49 9.30
CA LEU A 20 1.71 9.37 9.44
C LEU A 20 2.14 9.38 10.91
N ARG A 21 1.55 10.26 11.73
CA ARG A 21 1.80 10.32 13.17
C ARG A 21 1.35 9.05 13.88
N ILE A 22 0.20 8.48 13.50
CA ILE A 22 -0.30 7.22 14.05
C ILE A 22 0.66 6.08 13.70
N LEU A 23 1.08 5.94 12.44
CA LEU A 23 2.02 4.90 12.01
C LEU A 23 3.32 5.00 12.80
N ALA A 24 3.92 6.19 12.89
CA ALA A 24 5.14 6.41 13.68
C ALA A 24 4.95 6.10 15.17
N LYS A 25 3.81 6.48 15.75
CA LYS A 25 3.50 6.19 17.16
C LYS A 25 3.37 4.70 17.41
N ARG A 26 2.68 3.96 16.52
CA ARG A 26 2.47 2.51 16.66
C ARG A 26 3.79 1.76 16.47
N ALA A 27 4.61 2.16 15.50
CA ALA A 27 5.93 1.60 15.29
C ALA A 27 6.84 1.73 16.52
N ARG A 28 6.91 2.93 17.12
CA ARG A 28 7.64 3.15 18.38
C ARG A 28 7.10 2.35 19.57
N ALA A 29 5.85 1.90 19.50
CA ALA A 29 5.25 1.00 20.50
C ALA A 29 5.46 -0.49 20.18
N GLY A 30 6.30 -0.83 19.19
CA GLY A 30 6.64 -2.20 18.82
C GLY A 30 5.74 -2.84 17.77
N VAL A 31 4.82 -2.08 17.14
CA VAL A 31 4.01 -2.59 16.02
C VAL A 31 4.84 -2.58 14.74
N ARG A 32 4.89 -3.71 14.03
CA ARG A 32 5.53 -3.76 12.71
C ARG A 32 4.65 -3.04 11.69
N VAL A 33 5.20 -2.10 10.93
CA VAL A 33 4.49 -1.35 9.89
C VAL A 33 5.13 -1.64 8.54
N ARG A 34 4.33 -2.13 7.59
CA ARG A 34 4.75 -2.49 6.24
C ARG A 34 3.97 -1.68 5.21
N ILE A 35 4.67 -0.88 4.42
CA ILE A 35 4.08 -0.08 3.35
C ILE A 35 4.64 -0.58 2.02
N ILE A 36 3.78 -0.98 1.11
CA ILE A 36 4.14 -1.46 -0.23
C ILE A 36 3.47 -0.53 -1.24
N LEU A 37 4.29 0.14 -2.03
CA LEU A 37 3.84 1.00 -3.12
C LEU A 37 4.20 0.37 -4.46
N GLY A 38 3.50 0.74 -5.53
CA GLY A 38 3.89 0.40 -6.89
C GLY A 38 5.24 1.04 -7.22
N ASP A 39 6.12 0.31 -7.90
CA ASP A 39 7.37 0.84 -8.43
C ASP A 39 7.07 1.85 -9.56
N PRO A 40 7.48 3.13 -9.44
CA PRO A 40 7.15 4.16 -10.44
C PRO A 40 7.75 3.87 -11.82
N ASP A 41 8.73 2.98 -11.92
CA ASP A 41 9.36 2.57 -13.17
C ASP A 41 8.80 1.22 -13.68
N SER A 42 7.64 0.80 -13.16
CA SER A 42 6.91 -0.38 -13.61
C SER A 42 5.87 -0.04 -14.67
N SER A 43 5.84 -0.80 -15.75
CA SER A 43 4.79 -0.71 -16.77
C SER A 43 3.39 -0.97 -16.20
N HIS A 44 3.27 -1.72 -15.11
CA HIS A 44 1.98 -1.94 -14.44
C HIS A 44 1.46 -0.70 -13.71
N VAL A 45 2.35 0.15 -13.20
CA VAL A 45 1.97 1.45 -12.61
C VAL A 45 1.50 2.41 -13.70
N ALA A 46 2.21 2.45 -14.83
CA ALA A 46 1.80 3.24 -16.00
C ALA A 46 0.44 2.76 -16.56
N ALA A 47 0.27 1.45 -16.75
CA ALA A 47 -0.98 0.86 -17.21
C ALA A 47 -2.14 1.22 -16.28
N ARG A 48 -1.94 1.16 -14.96
CA ARG A 48 -2.95 1.57 -13.98
C ARG A 48 -3.38 3.03 -14.15
N GLY A 49 -2.44 3.93 -14.44
CA GLY A 49 -2.73 5.33 -14.70
C GLY A 49 -3.61 5.54 -15.94
N ILE A 50 -3.35 4.78 -17.00
CA ILE A 50 -4.20 4.74 -18.20
C ILE A 50 -5.60 4.20 -17.86
N GLU A 51 -5.67 3.07 -17.15
CA GLU A 51 -6.93 2.41 -16.76
C GLU A 51 -7.83 3.29 -15.87
N GLU A 52 -7.24 4.11 -15.00
CA GLU A 52 -7.97 5.09 -14.17
C GLU A 52 -8.32 6.39 -14.91
N GLY A 53 -7.91 6.53 -16.18
CA GLY A 53 -8.17 7.74 -16.98
C GLY A 53 -7.36 8.96 -16.54
N ILE A 54 -6.26 8.77 -15.81
CA ILE A 54 -5.40 9.85 -15.32
C ILE A 54 -4.13 10.04 -16.17
N GLY A 55 -3.82 9.11 -17.07
CA GLY A 55 -2.59 9.09 -17.87
C GLY A 55 -1.50 8.21 -17.26
N ASP A 56 -0.61 7.71 -18.11
CA ASP A 56 0.48 6.78 -17.77
C ASP A 56 1.49 7.37 -16.78
N ASP A 57 1.90 8.62 -16.98
CA ASP A 57 2.90 9.27 -16.13
C ASP A 57 2.35 9.72 -14.76
N VAL A 58 1.04 9.97 -14.67
CA VAL A 58 0.43 10.57 -13.47
C VAL A 58 0.46 9.60 -12.30
N MET A 59 0.23 8.30 -12.52
CA MET A 59 0.31 7.34 -11.42
C MET A 59 1.74 7.23 -10.88
N ALA A 60 2.75 7.15 -11.75
CA ALA A 60 4.15 7.13 -11.35
C ALA A 60 4.54 8.39 -10.57
N ALA A 61 4.10 9.57 -11.01
CA ALA A 61 4.29 10.83 -10.28
C ALA A 61 3.65 10.80 -8.89
N ARG A 62 2.44 10.23 -8.75
CA ARG A 62 1.78 10.06 -7.44
C ARG A 62 2.57 9.13 -6.51
N VAL A 63 3.13 8.04 -7.01
CA VAL A 63 4.01 7.18 -6.21
C VAL A 63 5.24 7.96 -5.72
N ARG A 64 5.94 8.67 -6.62
CA ARG A 64 7.13 9.48 -6.25
C ARG A 64 6.79 10.54 -5.21
N ASN A 65 5.61 11.16 -5.31
CA ASN A 65 5.11 12.10 -4.30
C ASN A 65 4.85 11.40 -2.96
N ALA A 66 4.15 10.26 -2.95
CA ALA A 66 3.92 9.49 -1.73
C ALA A 66 5.22 9.08 -1.05
N LEU A 67 6.23 8.62 -1.80
CA LEU A 67 7.56 8.30 -1.27
C LEU A 67 8.26 9.52 -0.63
N THR A 68 8.08 10.71 -1.20
CA THR A 68 8.60 11.97 -0.65
C THR A 68 7.91 12.29 0.68
N LEU A 69 6.59 12.17 0.73
CA LEU A 69 5.79 12.42 1.94
C LEU A 69 6.06 11.40 3.05
N TYR A 70 6.37 10.15 2.70
CA TYR A 70 6.75 9.13 3.67
C TYR A 70 8.21 9.22 4.17
N ARG A 71 9.04 10.15 3.65
CA ARG A 71 10.42 10.34 4.14
C ARG A 71 10.56 10.40 5.67
N PRO A 72 9.68 11.10 6.43
CA PRO A 72 9.75 11.13 7.89
C PRO A 72 9.59 9.77 8.58
N LEU A 73 8.95 8.80 7.92
CA LEU A 73 8.73 7.46 8.46
C LEU A 73 9.93 6.53 8.24
N ARG A 74 10.82 6.82 7.27
CA ARG A 74 11.95 5.94 6.90
C ARG A 74 12.95 5.71 8.03
N ASN A 75 13.07 6.65 8.96
CA ASN A 75 13.98 6.57 10.09
C ASN A 75 13.30 6.08 11.38
N VAL A 76 12.05 5.62 11.30
CA VAL A 76 11.33 5.06 12.44
C VAL A 76 11.51 3.56 12.45
N GLU A 77 12.17 3.05 13.48
CA GLU A 77 12.32 1.60 13.70
C GLU A 77 10.96 0.90 13.68
N GLY A 78 10.89 -0.26 13.02
CA GLY A 78 9.67 -1.02 12.84
C GLY A 78 8.83 -0.63 11.62
N ILE A 79 9.19 0.45 10.90
CA ILE A 79 8.56 0.81 9.62
C ILE A 79 9.46 0.41 8.45
N GLU A 80 8.90 -0.28 7.47
CA GLU A 80 9.60 -0.63 6.23
C GLU A 80 8.72 -0.33 5.01
N ILE A 81 9.33 0.31 4.00
CA ILE A 81 8.68 0.71 2.76
C ILE A 81 9.33 -0.02 1.58
N ARG A 82 8.53 -0.75 0.80
CA ARG A 82 8.95 -1.51 -0.38
C ARG A 82 8.19 -1.09 -1.64
N LEU A 83 8.77 -1.41 -2.80
CA LEU A 83 8.23 -1.16 -4.13
C LEU A 83 7.92 -2.49 -4.83
N HIS A 84 6.67 -2.67 -5.26
CA HIS A 84 6.25 -3.85 -6.00
C HIS A 84 6.10 -3.56 -7.49
N ARG A 85 6.33 -4.58 -8.31
CA ARG A 85 6.04 -4.55 -9.76
C ARG A 85 4.84 -5.43 -10.13
N THR A 86 4.10 -5.94 -9.14
CA THR A 86 2.95 -6.83 -9.34
C THR A 86 1.72 -6.10 -9.87
N VAL A 87 0.92 -6.75 -10.71
CA VAL A 87 -0.45 -6.32 -11.04
C VAL A 87 -1.34 -6.46 -9.81
N LEU A 88 -2.02 -5.39 -9.40
CA LEU A 88 -2.97 -5.41 -8.29
C LEU A 88 -4.43 -5.39 -8.75
N TYR A 89 -5.21 -6.36 -8.28
CA TYR A 89 -6.67 -6.40 -8.41
C TYR A 89 -7.40 -5.69 -7.26
N ASN A 90 -6.67 -5.40 -6.18
CA ASN A 90 -7.16 -4.69 -5.01
C ASN A 90 -5.98 -4.04 -4.28
N SER A 91 -6.30 -3.03 -3.48
CA SER A 91 -5.43 -2.51 -2.45
C SER A 91 -5.83 -3.11 -1.11
N ILE A 92 -4.87 -3.32 -0.20
CA ILE A 92 -5.10 -3.94 1.10
C ILE A 92 -4.59 -3.02 2.20
N TYR A 93 -5.44 -2.77 3.19
CA TYR A 93 -5.08 -2.13 4.45
C TYR A 93 -5.34 -3.12 5.57
N ARG A 94 -4.31 -3.42 6.37
CA ARG A 94 -4.33 -4.41 7.44
C ARG A 94 -4.06 -3.74 8.78
N ALA A 95 -4.81 -4.13 9.79
CA ALA A 95 -4.48 -3.93 11.19
C ALA A 95 -4.68 -5.27 11.92
N ASP A 96 -3.58 -5.96 12.23
CA ASP A 96 -3.58 -7.29 12.83
C ASP A 96 -4.37 -8.33 12.01
N ASP A 97 -5.58 -8.66 12.44
CA ASP A 97 -6.47 -9.62 11.78
C ASP A 97 -7.61 -8.95 11.01
N ASP A 98 -7.69 -7.61 11.06
CA ASP A 98 -8.66 -6.82 10.32
C ASP A 98 -8.09 -6.33 9.00
N LEU A 99 -8.87 -6.47 7.94
CA LEU A 99 -8.53 -6.06 6.59
C LEU A 99 -9.63 -5.17 6.01
N MET A 100 -9.19 -4.11 5.33
CA MET A 100 -9.99 -3.39 4.36
C MET A 100 -9.42 -3.69 2.97
N VAL A 101 -10.20 -4.37 2.15
CA VAL A 101 -9.86 -4.71 0.78
C VAL A 101 -10.56 -3.74 -0.15
N ASN A 102 -9.80 -2.83 -0.75
CA ASN A 102 -10.31 -1.87 -1.72
C ASN A 102 -10.23 -2.48 -3.12
N LEU A 103 -11.37 -2.92 -3.65
CA LEU A 103 -11.45 -3.63 -4.91
C LEU A 103 -11.24 -2.66 -6.08
N HIS A 104 -10.36 -3.01 -7.01
CA HIS A 104 -10.13 -2.18 -8.17
C HIS A 104 -11.20 -2.42 -9.23
N ALA A 105 -12.09 -1.45 -9.42
CA ALA A 105 -13.01 -1.42 -10.56
C ALA A 105 -12.35 -0.70 -11.75
N TYR A 106 -12.43 -1.29 -12.94
CA TYR A 106 -11.86 -0.71 -14.17
C TYR A 106 -12.49 0.67 -14.45
N GLY A 107 -11.67 1.67 -14.78
CA GLY A 107 -12.14 3.04 -14.99
C GLY A 107 -12.51 3.80 -13.70
N THR A 108 -12.34 3.20 -12.52
CA THR A 108 -12.66 3.82 -11.22
C THR A 108 -11.38 4.07 -10.43
N ARG A 109 -11.21 5.29 -9.91
CA ARG A 109 -10.06 5.63 -9.07
C ARG A 109 -10.19 4.98 -7.70
N ALA A 110 -9.06 4.64 -7.09
CA ALA A 110 -9.08 3.94 -5.79
C ALA A 110 -9.96 4.60 -4.70
N PRO A 111 -9.98 5.94 -4.51
CA PRO A 111 -10.84 6.57 -3.51
C PRO A 111 -12.35 6.44 -3.75
N GLU A 112 -12.76 6.13 -4.99
CA GLU A 112 -14.16 5.97 -5.41
C GLU A 112 -14.59 4.50 -5.44
N ALA A 113 -13.62 3.58 -5.36
CA ALA A 113 -13.85 2.16 -5.51
C ALA A 113 -14.33 1.52 -4.20
N PRO A 114 -15.13 0.45 -4.25
CA PRO A 114 -15.70 -0.16 -3.06
C PRO A 114 -14.63 -0.73 -2.13
N VAL A 115 -14.92 -0.73 -0.84
CA VAL A 115 -14.09 -1.32 0.21
C VAL A 115 -14.90 -2.39 0.91
N ILE A 116 -14.33 -3.59 1.02
CA ILE A 116 -14.87 -4.68 1.81
C ILE A 116 -14.04 -4.81 3.08
N TYR A 117 -14.70 -4.75 4.23
CA TYR A 117 -14.09 -5.07 5.52
C TYR A 117 -14.18 -6.57 5.79
N MET A 118 -13.08 -7.17 6.25
CA MET A 118 -12.98 -8.58 6.59
C MET A 118 -12.15 -8.73 7.86
N THR A 119 -12.46 -9.73 8.68
CA THR A 119 -11.63 -10.11 9.83
C THR A 119 -11.24 -11.57 9.66
N ARG A 120 -9.97 -11.91 9.92
CA ARG A 120 -9.52 -13.30 9.98
C ARG A 120 -10.05 -13.95 11.25
N THR A 121 -11.06 -14.79 11.12
CA THR A 121 -11.64 -15.56 12.22
C THR A 121 -11.04 -16.95 12.35
N GLU A 122 -10.58 -17.53 11.24
CA GLU A 122 -10.01 -18.88 11.15
C GLU A 122 -9.06 -18.99 9.96
N ASP A 123 -8.22 -20.03 9.96
CA ASP A 123 -7.35 -20.37 8.83
C ASP A 123 -8.19 -20.82 7.62
N GLY A 124 -7.74 -20.46 6.41
CA GLY A 124 -8.47 -20.78 5.17
C GLY A 124 -9.69 -19.89 4.90
N SER A 125 -9.98 -18.92 5.77
CA SER A 125 -10.99 -17.89 5.53
C SER A 125 -10.64 -17.00 4.33
N ALA A 126 -11.63 -16.29 3.78
CA ALA A 126 -11.40 -15.33 2.69
C ALA A 126 -10.35 -14.27 3.05
N ALA A 127 -10.32 -13.82 4.31
CA ALA A 127 -9.30 -12.90 4.84
C ALA A 127 -7.88 -13.47 4.71
N THR A 128 -7.71 -14.77 4.96
CA THR A 128 -6.41 -15.47 4.84
C THR A 128 -5.88 -15.40 3.41
N THR A 129 -6.74 -15.57 2.40
CA THR A 129 -6.35 -15.43 0.99
C THR A 129 -5.76 -14.06 0.67
N TYR A 130 -6.35 -12.98 1.20
CA TYR A 130 -5.82 -11.63 1.00
C TYR A 130 -4.54 -11.36 1.80
N LEU A 131 -4.43 -11.92 3.01
CA LEU A 131 -3.19 -11.87 3.79
C LEU A 131 -2.03 -12.60 3.08
N ASP A 132 -2.28 -13.80 2.55
CA ASP A 132 -1.29 -14.56 1.79
C ASP A 132 -0.86 -13.82 0.52
N SER A 133 -1.83 -13.19 -0.15
CA SER A 133 -1.55 -12.31 -1.29
C SER A 133 -0.63 -11.14 -0.89
N PHE A 134 -0.92 -10.48 0.23
CA PHE A 134 -0.07 -9.43 0.78
C PHE A 134 1.36 -9.92 1.03
N GLU A 135 1.52 -11.10 1.65
CA GLU A 135 2.86 -11.66 1.93
C GLU A 135 3.64 -12.01 0.65
N ARG A 136 2.96 -12.51 -0.38
CA ARG A 136 3.59 -12.77 -1.69
C ARG A 136 4.11 -11.50 -2.34
N VAL A 137 3.33 -10.42 -2.29
CA VAL A 137 3.77 -9.12 -2.80
C VAL A 137 4.89 -8.56 -1.94
N TRP A 138 4.79 -8.63 -0.62
CA TRP A 138 5.84 -8.17 0.30
C TRP A 138 7.19 -8.84 0.04
N THR A 139 7.18 -10.17 -0.12
CA THR A 139 8.38 -10.98 -0.31
C THR A 139 9.08 -10.70 -1.64
N SER A 140 8.32 -10.39 -2.69
CA SER A 140 8.84 -10.07 -4.02
C SER A 140 9.15 -8.59 -4.24
N ALA A 141 8.69 -7.70 -3.35
CA ALA A 141 8.91 -6.27 -3.44
C ALA A 141 10.34 -5.87 -3.03
N ASN A 142 10.88 -4.88 -3.73
CA ASN A 142 12.22 -4.35 -3.48
C ASN A 142 12.19 -3.29 -2.37
N PRO A 143 13.17 -3.23 -1.46
CA PRO A 143 13.31 -2.12 -0.53
C PRO A 143 13.37 -0.78 -1.28
N SER A 144 12.65 0.24 -0.80
CA SER A 144 12.66 1.57 -1.41
C SER A 144 13.98 2.31 -1.12
N THR A 145 15.05 1.97 -1.84
CA THR A 145 16.39 2.55 -1.65
C THR A 145 16.59 3.93 -2.29
N CYS A 146 15.58 4.53 -2.91
CA CYS A 146 15.78 5.78 -3.65
C CYS A 146 16.15 6.95 -2.70
N ALA A 147 17.44 7.31 -2.72
CA ALA A 147 17.93 8.63 -2.37
C ALA A 147 17.43 9.58 -3.46
N LEU A 148 16.35 10.30 -3.14
CA LEU A 148 15.88 11.44 -3.92
C LEU A 148 16.83 12.62 -3.74
#